data_AF-A0AB33XEK1-F1
#
_entry.id   AF-A0AB33XEK1-F1
#
_cell.length_a   1.000
_cell.length_b   1.000
_cell.length_c   1.000
_cell.angle_alpha   90.00
_cell.angle_beta   90.00
_cell.angle_gamma   90.00
#
_symmetry.space_group_name_H-M   'P 1'
#
loop_
_entity.id
_entity.type
_entity.pdbx_description
1 polymer ?
#
loop_
_entity_poly.entity_id
_entity_poly.type
_entity_poly.pdbx_seq_one_letter_code
_entity_poly.pdbx_strand_id
1 'polypeptide(L)'
;MKTNEAQFYEVLENLFIGVKIEDQPENLLNPNAKAMKNGMINLMKAKSQYYHHKKQELKKLIDSKCQDNNDLKEELFDKLYSFFKRYFSANGGIYFNDTPLYDNLYTKSDYEKCSLKKDTALFYKTKDLYYVKSETIYKDFCFELEGILFNLDTSSLESKKYNEKVDLVFDLKSIVKDTDTKTNTLNFSVTLKSNNSQTKTNEILKKCLNQGVKLDE
;
A
#
# COMPACT_ATOMS: atom_id res chain seq x y z
N MET A 1 24.41 0.64 10.13
CA MET A 1 23.94 1.24 8.87
C MET A 1 23.56 0.12 7.90
N LYS A 2 22.47 0.25 7.14
CA LYS A 2 22.14 -0.72 6.07
C LYS A 2 23.09 -0.52 4.90
N THR A 3 23.59 -1.60 4.29
CA THR A 3 24.43 -1.55 3.08
C THR A 3 23.64 -1.01 1.88
N ASN A 4 24.32 -0.40 0.90
CA ASN A 4 23.68 0.10 -0.32
C ASN A 4 22.94 -1.00 -1.09
N GLU A 5 23.46 -2.23 -1.09
CA GLU A 5 22.77 -3.42 -1.61
C GLU A 5 21.40 -3.64 -0.94
N ALA A 6 21.38 -3.63 0.40
CA ALA A 6 20.14 -3.83 1.17
C ALA A 6 19.15 -2.69 0.92
N GLN A 7 19.64 -1.45 0.88
CA GLN A 7 18.82 -0.26 0.59
C GLN A 7 18.24 -0.30 -0.83
N PHE A 8 19.04 -0.70 -1.82
CA PHE A 8 18.57 -0.88 -3.20
C PHE A 8 17.44 -1.90 -3.28
N TYR A 9 17.62 -3.09 -2.71
CA TYR A 9 16.59 -4.12 -2.76
C TYR A 9 15.33 -3.76 -1.98
N GLU A 10 15.45 -2.98 -0.91
CA GLU A 10 14.31 -2.43 -0.16
C GLU A 10 13.55 -1.40 -0.98
N VAL A 11 14.24 -0.44 -1.60
CA VAL A 11 13.62 0.55 -2.52
C VAL A 11 12.93 -0.18 -3.67
N LEU A 12 13.61 -1.15 -4.29
CA LEU A 12 13.06 -1.91 -5.40
C LEU A 12 11.84 -2.74 -4.98
N GLU A 13 11.85 -3.35 -3.79
CA GLU A 13 10.73 -4.15 -3.28
C GLU A 13 9.52 -3.26 -2.97
N ASN A 14 9.75 -2.12 -2.31
CA ASN A 14 8.70 -1.13 -2.04
C ASN A 14 8.11 -0.55 -3.34
N LEU A 15 8.93 -0.34 -4.37
CA LEU A 15 8.49 0.16 -5.66
C LEU A 15 7.57 -0.82 -6.40
N PHE A 16 7.93 -2.10 -6.39
CA PHE A 16 7.26 -3.13 -7.18
C PHE A 16 6.10 -3.80 -6.44
N ILE A 17 6.30 -4.16 -5.17
CA ILE A 17 5.27 -4.82 -4.35
C ILE A 17 4.40 -3.76 -3.66
N GLY A 18 5.00 -2.71 -3.10
CA GLY A 18 4.29 -1.75 -2.26
C GLY A 18 3.86 -2.37 -0.93
N VAL A 19 2.63 -2.05 -0.49
CA VAL A 19 2.06 -2.64 0.73
C VAL A 19 1.83 -4.14 0.53
N LYS A 20 2.40 -4.96 1.41
CA LYS A 20 2.18 -6.41 1.38
C LYS A 20 0.70 -6.71 1.57
N ILE A 21 0.13 -7.44 0.61
CA ILE A 21 -1.20 -8.01 0.75
C ILE A 21 -1.04 -9.27 1.58
N GLU A 22 -1.40 -9.21 2.87
CA GLU A 22 -1.42 -10.39 3.71
C GLU A 22 -2.39 -11.44 3.14
N ASP A 23 -1.96 -12.69 3.12
CA ASP A 23 -2.79 -13.84 2.77
C ASP A 23 -3.68 -14.29 3.94
N GLN A 24 -3.66 -13.62 5.09
CA GLN A 24 -4.41 -14.02 6.28
C GLN A 24 -5.12 -12.86 6.97
N PRO A 25 -6.30 -13.15 7.57
CA PRO A 25 -7.12 -12.14 8.20
C PRO A 25 -6.47 -11.74 9.53
N GLU A 26 -6.07 -10.48 9.65
CA GLU A 26 -5.90 -9.86 10.97
C GLU A 26 -7.27 -9.55 11.58
N ASN A 27 -8.12 -10.58 11.66
CA ASN A 27 -9.38 -10.50 12.37
C ASN A 27 -9.29 -11.52 13.50
N LEU A 28 -9.18 -11.04 14.74
CA LEU A 28 -9.11 -11.83 15.99
C LEU A 28 -10.26 -12.85 16.12
N LEU A 29 -11.28 -12.75 15.28
CA LEU A 29 -12.53 -13.51 15.35
C LEU A 29 -12.77 -14.46 14.17
N ASN A 30 -12.04 -14.37 13.05
CA ASN A 30 -12.35 -15.23 11.90
C ASN A 30 -11.15 -15.53 10.97
N PRO A 31 -10.56 -16.73 11.04
CA PRO A 31 -9.43 -17.14 10.20
C PRO A 31 -9.79 -17.44 8.73
N ASN A 32 -11.07 -17.45 8.35
CA ASN A 32 -11.54 -17.84 7.01
C ASN A 32 -12.23 -16.72 6.23
N ALA A 33 -11.83 -15.46 6.42
CA ALA A 33 -12.35 -14.36 5.62
C ALA A 33 -11.92 -14.51 4.15
N LYS A 34 -12.92 -14.70 3.29
CA LYS A 34 -12.80 -15.03 1.88
C LYS A 34 -12.19 -13.87 1.07
N ALA A 35 -10.86 -13.76 1.03
CA ALA A 35 -10.09 -12.76 0.28
C ALA A 35 -10.14 -12.91 -1.27
N MET A 36 -11.15 -13.57 -1.83
CA MET A 36 -11.11 -14.10 -3.20
C MET A 36 -11.96 -13.31 -4.22
N LYS A 37 -12.63 -12.22 -3.83
CA LYS A 37 -13.58 -11.50 -4.71
C LYS A 37 -13.07 -10.20 -5.35
N ASN A 38 -11.80 -9.83 -5.18
CA ASN A 38 -11.27 -8.58 -5.76
C ASN A 38 -10.17 -8.86 -6.79
N GLY A 39 -10.44 -8.52 -8.06
CA GLY A 39 -9.48 -8.68 -9.17
C GLY A 39 -8.16 -7.92 -8.97
N MET A 40 -8.20 -6.78 -8.26
CA MET A 40 -7.00 -6.01 -7.94
C MET A 40 -6.11 -6.74 -6.93
N ILE A 41 -6.70 -7.39 -5.93
CA ILE A 41 -5.96 -8.19 -4.94
C ILE A 41 -5.24 -9.35 -5.64
N ASN A 42 -5.93 -10.07 -6.52
CA ASN A 42 -5.33 -11.16 -7.29
C ASN A 42 -4.20 -10.67 -8.20
N LEU A 43 -4.38 -9.52 -8.86
CA LEU A 43 -3.34 -8.90 -9.68
C LEU A 43 -2.11 -8.54 -8.85
N MET A 44 -2.30 -7.94 -7.68
CA MET A 44 -1.20 -7.57 -6.80
C MET A 44 -0.47 -8.80 -6.23
N LYS A 45 -1.18 -9.89 -5.91
CA LYS A 45 -0.55 -11.17 -5.55
C LYS A 45 0.30 -11.72 -6.70
N ALA A 46 -0.24 -11.75 -7.92
CA ALA A 46 0.50 -12.18 -9.11
C ALA A 46 1.73 -11.30 -9.37
N LYS A 47 1.59 -9.97 -9.23
CA LYS A 47 2.69 -9.00 -9.35
C LYS A 47 3.78 -9.24 -8.29
N SER A 48 3.40 -9.52 -7.05
CA SER A 48 4.33 -9.84 -5.95
C SER A 48 5.11 -11.12 -6.23
N GLN A 49 4.43 -12.18 -6.66
CA GLN A 49 5.07 -13.45 -7.04
C GLN A 49 6.03 -13.27 -8.22
N TYR A 50 5.61 -12.54 -9.24
CA TYR A 50 6.45 -12.21 -10.40
C TYR A 50 7.71 -11.44 -9.98
N TYR A 51 7.56 -10.44 -9.11
CA TYR A 51 8.69 -9.67 -8.60
C TYR A 51 9.68 -10.54 -7.82
N HIS A 52 9.23 -11.43 -6.93
CA HIS A 52 10.13 -12.29 -6.17
C HIS A 52 10.97 -13.19 -7.08
N HIS A 53 10.34 -13.75 -8.13
CA HIS A 53 11.07 -14.53 -9.13
C HIS A 53 12.13 -13.67 -9.85
N LYS A 54 11.75 -12.48 -10.33
CA LYS A 54 12.68 -11.56 -11.01
C LYS A 54 13.80 -11.02 -10.12
N LYS A 55 13.52 -10.78 -8.83
CA LYS A 55 14.53 -10.37 -7.84
C LYS A 55 15.61 -11.45 -7.69
N GLN A 56 15.22 -12.73 -7.65
CA GLN A 56 16.18 -13.84 -7.57
C GLN A 56 17.03 -13.96 -8.83
N GLU A 57 16.43 -13.84 -10.02
CA GLU A 57 17.17 -13.82 -11.29
C GLU A 57 18.16 -12.66 -11.35
N LEU A 58 17.72 -11.45 -10.97
CA LEU A 58 18.56 -10.26 -10.93
C LEU A 58 19.75 -10.44 -9.97
N LYS A 59 19.51 -10.97 -8.77
CA LYS A 59 20.57 -11.23 -7.79
C LYS A 59 21.62 -12.19 -8.34
N LYS A 60 21.18 -13.32 -8.93
CA LYS A 60 22.10 -14.28 -9.57
C LYS A 60 22.92 -13.65 -10.69
N LEU A 61 22.30 -12.78 -11.49
CA LEU A 61 22.99 -12.08 -12.59
C LEU A 61 24.06 -11.12 -12.06
N ILE A 62 23.73 -10.31 -11.05
CA ILE A 62 24.67 -9.36 -10.44
C ILE A 62 25.82 -10.12 -9.79
N ASP A 63 25.51 -11.16 -8.99
CA ASP A 63 26.52 -11.97 -8.34
C ASP A 63 27.44 -12.63 -9.36
N SER A 64 26.91 -13.18 -10.48
CA SER A 64 27.72 -13.75 -11.56
C SER A 64 28.60 -12.73 -12.29
N LYS A 65 28.14 -11.47 -12.44
CA LYS A 65 28.92 -10.42 -13.12
C LYS A 65 29.97 -9.77 -12.22
N CYS A 66 29.79 -9.84 -10.90
CA CYS A 66 30.68 -9.23 -9.93
C CYS A 66 31.47 -10.26 -9.10
N GLN A 67 31.54 -11.53 -9.52
CA GLN A 67 32.19 -12.61 -8.75
C GLN A 67 33.63 -12.26 -8.33
N ASP A 68 34.35 -11.53 -9.18
CA ASP A 68 35.78 -11.26 -9.01
C ASP A 68 36.07 -9.82 -8.55
N ASN A 69 35.06 -8.96 -8.38
CA ASN A 69 35.27 -7.54 -8.07
C ASN A 69 34.18 -6.98 -7.14
N ASN A 70 34.50 -6.90 -5.85
CA ASN A 70 33.62 -6.35 -4.82
C ASN A 70 33.44 -4.83 -4.95
N ASP A 71 34.48 -4.11 -5.38
CA ASP A 71 34.42 -2.65 -5.54
C ASP A 71 33.42 -2.29 -6.65
N LEU A 72 33.42 -3.05 -7.75
CA LEU A 72 32.43 -2.94 -8.83
C LEU A 72 31.01 -3.21 -8.30
N LYS A 73 30.84 -4.22 -7.44
CA LYS A 73 29.53 -4.56 -6.85
C LYS A 73 29.01 -3.41 -6.00
N GLU A 74 29.86 -2.80 -5.18
CA GLU A 74 29.50 -1.65 -4.35
C GLU A 74 29.13 -0.42 -5.19
N GLU A 75 29.96 -0.07 -6.17
CA GLU A 75 29.70 1.04 -7.10
C GLU A 75 28.40 0.84 -7.88
N LEU A 76 28.14 -0.39 -8.33
CA LEU A 76 26.91 -0.75 -9.01
C LEU A 76 25.69 -0.49 -8.12
N PHE A 77 25.70 -0.98 -6.87
CA PHE A 77 24.58 -0.77 -5.97
C PHE A 77 24.39 0.70 -5.56
N ASP A 78 25.48 1.47 -5.45
CA ASP A 78 25.39 2.91 -5.19
C ASP A 78 24.72 3.65 -6.35
N LYS A 79 25.11 3.33 -7.61
CA LYS A 79 24.48 3.88 -8.81
C LYS A 79 23.02 3.45 -8.95
N LEU A 80 22.71 2.18 -8.68
CA LEU A 80 21.35 1.66 -8.73
C LEU A 80 20.46 2.33 -7.68
N TYR A 81 20.90 2.35 -6.42
CA TYR A 81 20.16 3.00 -5.34
C TYR A 81 19.89 4.48 -5.65
N SER A 82 20.93 5.21 -6.05
CA SER A 82 20.83 6.63 -6.41
C SER A 82 19.88 6.86 -7.58
N PHE A 83 19.91 6.01 -8.60
CA PHE A 83 19.02 6.09 -9.75
C PHE A 83 17.55 5.89 -9.34
N PHE A 84 17.24 4.81 -8.62
CA PHE A 84 15.87 4.50 -8.25
C PHE A 84 15.28 5.52 -7.27
N LYS A 85 16.08 5.99 -6.32
CA LYS A 85 15.67 7.05 -5.38
C LYS A 85 15.38 8.38 -6.08
N ARG A 86 16.19 8.72 -7.08
CA ARG A 86 16.11 10.02 -7.75
C ARG A 86 14.98 10.11 -8.78
N TYR A 87 14.72 9.02 -9.50
CA TYR A 87 13.88 9.03 -10.70
C TYR A 87 12.51 8.35 -10.55
N PHE A 88 12.22 7.77 -9.38
CA PHE A 88 10.93 7.15 -9.11
C PHE A 88 10.27 7.71 -7.85
N SER A 89 8.94 7.82 -7.91
CA SER A 89 8.08 8.09 -6.76
C SER A 89 7.90 6.86 -5.87
N ALA A 90 7.39 7.07 -4.65
CA ALA A 90 7.01 5.99 -3.74
C ALA A 90 6.02 4.98 -4.35
N ASN A 91 5.23 5.39 -5.36
CA ASN A 91 4.22 4.57 -6.01
C ASN A 91 4.70 3.88 -7.30
N GLY A 92 5.98 3.97 -7.67
CA GLY A 92 6.47 3.34 -8.91
C GLY A 92 6.38 4.20 -10.16
N GLY A 93 5.77 5.38 -10.09
CA GLY A 93 5.70 6.31 -11.21
C GLY A 93 7.05 6.99 -11.44
N ILE A 94 7.41 7.18 -12.72
CA ILE A 94 8.57 7.98 -13.12
C ILE A 94 8.33 9.42 -12.64
N TYR A 95 9.16 9.87 -11.71
CA TYR A 95 9.04 11.17 -11.08
C TYR A 95 10.41 11.59 -10.57
N PHE A 96 10.80 12.84 -10.84
CA PHE A 96 12.06 13.39 -10.36
C PHE A 96 11.93 13.75 -8.87
N ASN A 97 11.95 12.72 -8.02
CA ASN A 97 11.64 12.82 -6.59
C ASN A 97 12.72 13.60 -5.83
N ASP A 98 13.95 13.10 -5.86
CA ASP A 98 15.09 13.70 -5.16
C ASP A 98 16.07 14.33 -6.16
N THR A 99 15.56 15.13 -7.12
CA THR A 99 16.44 15.84 -8.06
C THR A 99 16.75 17.26 -7.57
N PRO A 100 18.04 17.63 -7.38
CA PRO A 100 18.42 18.98 -7.03
C PRO A 100 18.00 20.02 -8.07
N LEU A 101 17.61 21.22 -7.61
CA LEU A 101 17.13 22.32 -8.46
C LEU A 101 18.14 22.74 -9.56
N TYR A 102 19.44 22.60 -9.31
CA TYR A 102 20.48 22.97 -10.27
C TYR A 102 20.59 22.04 -11.48
N ASP A 103 19.99 20.84 -11.44
CA ASP A 103 20.03 19.89 -12.56
C ASP A 103 19.05 20.28 -13.70
N ASN A 104 18.31 21.40 -13.59
CA ASN A 104 17.57 22.08 -14.69
C ASN A 104 16.79 21.15 -15.64
N LEU A 105 16.15 20.11 -15.08
CA LEU A 105 15.54 18.99 -15.81
C LEU A 105 14.52 19.38 -16.91
N TYR A 106 13.92 20.55 -16.77
CA TYR A 106 12.86 21.05 -17.66
C TYR A 106 13.37 22.01 -18.75
N THR A 107 14.68 22.29 -18.78
CA THR A 107 15.28 23.23 -19.73
C THR A 107 15.60 22.51 -21.06
N LYS A 108 14.99 22.97 -22.16
CA LYS A 108 15.10 22.34 -23.50
C LYS A 108 16.52 22.19 -24.05
N SER A 109 17.52 22.93 -23.54
CA SER A 109 18.89 22.88 -24.06
C SER A 109 19.80 21.88 -23.37
N ASP A 110 19.37 21.29 -22.24
CA ASP A 110 20.19 20.34 -21.48
C ASP A 110 19.90 18.86 -21.86
N TYR A 111 19.02 18.65 -22.86
CA TYR A 111 18.77 17.34 -23.49
C TYR A 111 20.05 16.67 -24.01
N GLU A 112 21.04 17.45 -24.47
CA GLU A 112 22.35 16.94 -24.89
C GLU A 112 23.34 16.77 -23.71
N LYS A 113 23.19 17.54 -22.62
CA LYS A 113 24.18 17.59 -21.55
C LYS A 113 24.04 16.47 -20.52
N CYS A 114 22.83 15.98 -20.27
CA CYS A 114 22.58 14.88 -19.34
C CYS A 114 23.12 13.53 -19.85
N SER A 115 23.23 13.36 -21.18
CA SER A 115 23.68 12.11 -21.83
C SER A 115 25.20 11.92 -21.84
N LEU A 116 25.98 12.99 -21.65
CA LEU A 116 27.43 12.98 -21.92
C LEU A 116 28.32 12.83 -20.68
N LYS A 117 27.79 12.95 -19.46
CA LYS A 117 28.62 13.03 -18.23
C LYS A 117 28.26 12.07 -17.10
N LYS A 118 27.10 11.40 -17.14
CA LYS A 118 26.63 10.53 -16.06
C LYS A 118 26.44 9.12 -16.59
N ASP A 119 26.96 8.13 -15.87
CA ASP A 119 26.83 6.71 -16.24
C ASP A 119 25.38 6.21 -16.16
N THR A 120 24.55 6.83 -15.32
CA THR A 120 23.13 6.53 -15.19
C THR A 120 22.31 7.84 -15.17
N ALA A 121 21.37 7.97 -16.10
CA ALA A 121 20.42 9.07 -16.13
C ALA A 121 19.12 8.61 -16.78
N LEU A 122 17.98 8.89 -16.14
CA LEU A 122 16.68 8.63 -16.75
C LEU A 122 16.28 9.84 -17.59
N PHE A 123 16.09 9.61 -18.89
CA PHE A 123 15.49 10.57 -19.79
C PHE A 123 14.04 10.19 -20.08
N TYR A 124 13.09 11.02 -19.66
CA TYR A 124 11.67 10.82 -19.92
C TYR A 124 11.10 12.06 -20.61
N LYS A 125 10.81 11.94 -21.92
CA LYS A 125 10.14 12.99 -22.69
C LYS A 125 8.66 12.92 -22.34
N THR A 126 8.11 13.99 -21.76
CA THR A 126 6.70 14.15 -21.43
C THR A 126 5.83 14.19 -22.70
N LYS A 127 5.71 13.06 -23.39
CA LYS A 127 4.62 12.81 -24.31
C LYS A 127 3.82 11.66 -23.69
N ASP A 128 2.59 12.01 -23.33
CA ASP A 128 1.58 11.17 -22.67
C ASP A 128 1.84 10.97 -21.16
N LEU A 129 1.50 12.00 -20.35
CA LEU A 129 1.34 11.85 -18.90
C LEU A 129 0.27 10.79 -18.63
N TYR A 130 0.64 9.65 -18.07
CA TYR A 130 -0.32 8.62 -17.63
C TYR A 130 -0.84 8.96 -16.24
N TYR A 131 -2.13 9.22 -16.13
CA TYR A 131 -2.81 9.27 -14.83
C TYR A 131 -2.94 7.84 -14.30
N VAL A 132 -2.16 7.51 -13.27
CA VAL A 132 -2.32 6.24 -12.56
C VAL A 132 -3.43 6.43 -11.53
N LYS A 133 -4.59 5.79 -11.77
CA LYS A 133 -5.66 5.76 -10.78
C LYS A 133 -5.25 4.85 -9.62
N SER A 134 -5.08 5.42 -8.43
CA SER A 134 -4.94 4.65 -7.19
C SER A 134 -6.32 4.20 -6.70
N GLU A 135 -6.39 2.97 -6.18
CA GLU A 135 -7.58 2.46 -5.50
C GLU A 135 -7.25 2.18 -4.03
N THR A 136 -8.17 2.54 -3.13
CA THR A 136 -8.03 2.28 -1.71
C THR A 136 -8.37 0.83 -1.43
N ILE A 137 -7.46 0.10 -0.79
CA ILE A 137 -7.70 -1.25 -0.30
C ILE A 137 -8.13 -1.12 1.16
N TYR A 138 -9.37 -1.49 1.46
CA TYR A 138 -9.86 -1.55 2.83
C TYR A 138 -9.40 -2.85 3.49
N LYS A 139 -8.97 -2.74 4.75
CA LYS A 139 -8.62 -3.88 5.61
C LYS A 139 -9.54 -3.87 6.82
N ASP A 140 -9.77 -5.05 7.37
CA ASP A 140 -10.41 -5.18 8.68
C ASP A 140 -9.57 -4.42 9.71
N PHE A 141 -10.25 -3.76 10.64
CA PHE A 141 -9.59 -2.93 11.63
C PHE A 141 -10.25 -3.12 12.99
N CYS A 142 -9.43 -3.39 13.99
CA CYS A 142 -9.88 -3.61 15.35
C CYS A 142 -9.08 -2.72 16.30
N PHE A 143 -9.77 -2.00 17.19
CA PHE A 143 -9.13 -1.14 18.18
C PHE A 143 -9.95 -1.11 19.47
N GLU A 144 -9.28 -0.86 20.58
CA GLU A 144 -9.91 -0.71 21.88
C GLU A 144 -9.97 0.76 22.28
N LEU A 145 -11.12 1.21 22.76
CA LEU A 145 -11.31 2.54 23.32
C LEU A 145 -12.17 2.42 24.57
N GLU A 146 -11.69 2.97 25.69
CA GLU A 146 -12.41 3.01 26.98
C GLU A 146 -12.91 1.62 27.47
N GLY A 147 -12.16 0.55 27.20
CA GLY A 147 -12.53 -0.82 27.59
C GLY A 147 -13.60 -1.47 26.69
N ILE A 148 -13.88 -0.85 25.53
CA ILE A 148 -14.77 -1.37 24.50
C ILE A 148 -13.93 -1.70 23.27
N LEU A 149 -14.09 -2.92 22.77
CA LEU A 149 -13.42 -3.38 21.56
C LEU A 149 -14.30 -3.07 20.34
N PHE A 150 -13.80 -2.26 19.42
CA PHE A 150 -14.46 -1.94 18.17
C PHE A 150 -13.87 -2.79 17.05
N ASN A 151 -14.70 -3.65 16.47
CA ASN A 151 -14.32 -4.49 15.34
C ASN A 151 -15.02 -4.01 14.07
N LEU A 152 -14.24 -3.58 13.07
CA LEU A 152 -14.72 -3.13 11.77
C LEU A 152 -14.49 -4.23 10.73
N ASP A 153 -15.58 -4.91 10.36
CA ASP A 153 -15.61 -5.94 9.32
C ASP A 153 -15.79 -5.30 7.93
N THR A 154 -14.74 -5.39 7.11
CA THR A 154 -14.71 -4.87 5.74
C THR A 154 -14.98 -5.92 4.68
N SER A 155 -15.33 -7.15 5.06
CA SER A 155 -15.51 -8.28 4.12
C SER A 155 -16.60 -8.06 3.06
N SER A 156 -17.57 -7.18 3.35
CA SER A 156 -18.63 -6.76 2.43
C SER A 156 -18.23 -5.65 1.46
N LEU A 157 -17.05 -5.04 1.60
CA LEU A 157 -16.59 -3.98 0.71
C LEU A 157 -16.09 -4.57 -0.61
N GLU A 158 -16.72 -4.13 -1.71
CA GLU A 158 -16.25 -4.39 -3.06
C GLU A 158 -15.43 -3.20 -3.58
N SER A 159 -14.61 -3.46 -4.60
CA SER A 159 -13.88 -2.44 -5.35
C SER A 159 -14.84 -1.41 -5.96
N LYS A 160 -14.40 -0.16 -6.11
CA LYS A 160 -15.25 0.85 -6.76
C LYS A 160 -15.44 0.47 -8.23
N LYS A 161 -16.70 0.39 -8.67
CA LYS A 161 -17.01 0.12 -10.09
C LYS A 161 -16.62 1.28 -10.99
N TYR A 162 -16.71 2.52 -10.50
CA TYR A 162 -16.45 3.75 -11.28
C TYR A 162 -15.56 4.74 -10.51
N ASN A 163 -15.20 5.86 -11.17
CA ASN A 163 -14.42 6.96 -10.57
C ASN A 163 -15.32 7.87 -9.72
N GLU A 164 -15.91 7.33 -8.66
CA GLU A 164 -16.81 8.07 -7.78
C GLU A 164 -16.19 8.30 -6.39
N LYS A 165 -16.51 9.47 -5.82
CA LYS A 165 -16.29 9.73 -4.40
C LYS A 165 -17.42 9.02 -3.65
N VAL A 166 -17.05 7.94 -2.98
CA VAL A 166 -17.98 7.08 -2.24
C VAL A 166 -17.54 7.07 -0.80
N ASP A 167 -18.45 7.44 0.09
CA ASP A 167 -18.24 7.44 1.54
C ASP A 167 -18.47 6.04 2.11
N LEU A 168 -17.99 5.79 3.33
CA LEU A 168 -18.24 4.55 4.06
C LEU A 168 -19.50 4.69 4.93
N VAL A 169 -20.28 3.60 5.01
CA VAL A 169 -21.42 3.47 5.91
C VAL A 169 -21.11 2.36 6.91
N PHE A 170 -21.34 2.65 8.19
CA PHE A 170 -21.07 1.74 9.30
C PHE A 170 -22.38 1.24 9.90
N ASP A 171 -22.59 -0.07 9.89
CA ASP A 171 -23.78 -0.71 10.43
C ASP A 171 -23.42 -1.62 11.61
N LEU A 172 -24.00 -1.36 12.78
CA LEU A 172 -23.81 -2.21 13.96
C LEU A 172 -24.51 -3.57 13.75
N LYS A 173 -23.73 -4.64 13.61
CA LYS A 173 -24.22 -6.03 13.44
C LYS A 173 -24.55 -6.68 14.78
N SER A 174 -23.62 -6.62 15.72
CA SER A 174 -23.78 -7.30 17.02
C SER A 174 -22.95 -6.63 18.10
N ILE A 175 -23.41 -6.81 19.34
CA ILE A 175 -22.68 -6.46 20.55
C ILE A 175 -22.47 -7.78 21.29
N VAL A 176 -21.21 -8.16 21.48
CA VAL A 176 -20.84 -9.34 22.25
C VAL A 176 -20.36 -8.87 23.60
N LYS A 177 -21.03 -9.32 24.67
CA LYS A 177 -20.58 -9.08 26.03
C LYS A 177 -19.75 -10.28 26.46
N ASP A 178 -18.45 -10.10 26.64
CA ASP A 178 -17.64 -11.15 27.22
C ASP A 178 -17.88 -11.20 28.73
N THR A 179 -18.42 -12.34 29.20
CA THR A 179 -18.68 -12.60 30.61
C THR A 179 -17.40 -12.76 31.43
N ASP A 180 -16.27 -13.07 30.78
CA ASP A 180 -15.00 -13.37 31.46
C ASP A 180 -14.03 -12.18 31.55
N THR A 181 -14.04 -11.24 30.58
CA THR A 181 -13.06 -10.13 30.51
C THR A 181 -13.64 -8.74 30.79
N LYS A 182 -14.95 -8.60 31.02
CA LYS A 182 -15.67 -7.31 31.17
C LYS A 182 -15.54 -6.34 29.98
N THR A 183 -14.99 -6.78 28.85
CA THR A 183 -14.86 -5.96 27.64
C THR A 183 -16.07 -6.19 26.73
N ASN A 184 -16.76 -5.12 26.35
CA ASN A 184 -17.84 -5.20 25.36
C ASN A 184 -17.23 -5.11 23.96
N THR A 185 -17.56 -6.05 23.07
CA THR A 185 -17.13 -6.02 21.67
C THR A 185 -18.26 -5.56 20.77
N LEU A 186 -18.05 -4.45 20.05
CA LEU A 186 -18.98 -3.90 19.07
C LEU A 186 -18.51 -4.30 17.66
N ASN A 187 -19.31 -5.13 16.97
CA ASN A 187 -19.02 -5.55 15.60
C ASN A 187 -19.79 -4.68 14.62
N PHE A 188 -19.05 -3.96 13.77
CA PHE A 188 -19.59 -3.14 12.69
C PHE A 188 -19.33 -3.80 11.34
N SER A 189 -20.35 -3.81 10.48
CA SER A 189 -20.16 -4.05 9.05
C SER A 189 -19.86 -2.72 8.38
N VAL A 190 -18.83 -2.69 7.55
CA VAL A 190 -18.51 -1.53 6.72
C VAL A 190 -18.97 -1.79 5.30
N THR A 191 -19.74 -0.86 4.74
CA THR A 191 -20.22 -0.92 3.35
C THR A 191 -19.93 0.38 2.61
N LEU A 192 -19.86 0.31 1.28
CA LEU A 192 -19.80 1.50 0.44
C LEU A 192 -21.19 2.15 0.40
N LYS A 193 -21.23 3.47 0.56
CA LYS A 193 -22.47 4.24 0.41
C LYS A 193 -23.10 3.97 -0.96
N SER A 194 -24.29 3.39 -0.93
CA SER A 194 -25.16 3.27 -2.08
C SER A 194 -26.39 4.16 -1.89
N ASN A 195 -26.70 5.01 -2.87
CA ASN A 195 -27.85 5.91 -2.83
C ASN A 195 -27.86 6.81 -1.57
N ASN A 196 -28.98 6.83 -0.83
CA ASN A 196 -29.20 7.61 0.40
C ASN A 196 -28.79 6.86 1.68
N SER A 197 -28.02 5.77 1.60
CA SER A 197 -27.49 5.12 2.80
C SER A 197 -26.56 6.07 3.56
N GLN A 198 -26.75 6.14 4.87
CA GLN A 198 -25.98 6.96 5.78
C GLN A 198 -25.83 6.20 7.09
N THR A 199 -24.68 6.36 7.75
CA THR A 199 -24.47 5.85 9.10
C THR A 199 -25.48 6.48 10.03
N LYS A 200 -26.35 5.66 10.62
CA LYS A 200 -27.39 6.14 11.52
C LYS A 200 -26.90 6.16 12.97
N THR A 201 -26.03 7.11 13.29
CA THR A 201 -25.39 7.24 14.62
C THR A 201 -26.42 7.19 15.75
N ASN A 202 -27.54 7.90 15.62
CA ASN A 202 -28.63 7.89 16.59
C ASN A 202 -29.27 6.51 16.83
N GLU A 203 -29.40 5.68 15.80
CA GLU A 203 -29.93 4.31 15.95
C GLU A 203 -28.89 3.39 16.62
N ILE A 204 -27.62 3.58 16.30
CA ILE A 204 -26.50 2.83 16.89
C ILE A 204 -26.41 3.14 18.39
N LEU A 205 -26.39 4.41 18.78
CA LEU A 205 -26.37 4.84 20.18
C LEU A 205 -27.55 4.27 20.97
N LYS A 206 -28.77 4.31 20.40
CA LYS A 206 -29.96 3.70 21.03
C LYS A 206 -29.82 2.18 21.21
N LYS A 207 -29.31 1.46 20.22
CA LYS A 207 -29.09 0.01 20.31
C LYS A 207 -28.05 -0.34 21.39
N CYS A 208 -26.97 0.44 21.48
CA CYS A 208 -25.95 0.27 22.50
C CYS A 208 -26.51 0.55 23.91
N LEU A 209 -27.26 1.64 24.09
CA LEU A 209 -27.92 1.98 25.34
C LEU A 209 -28.91 0.90 25.80
N ASN A 210 -29.73 0.36 24.89
CA ASN A 210 -30.66 -0.73 25.19
C ASN A 210 -29.96 -2.01 25.66
N GLN A 211 -28.71 -2.21 25.24
CA GLN A 211 -27.88 -3.31 25.70
C GLN A 211 -26.94 -2.94 26.83
N GLY A 212 -27.07 -1.75 27.44
CA GLY A 212 -26.30 -1.34 28.61
C GLY A 212 -24.86 -0.93 28.31
N VAL A 213 -24.52 -0.63 27.05
CA VAL A 213 -23.23 -0.03 26.64
C VAL A 213 -23.45 1.47 26.50
N LYS A 214 -22.73 2.28 27.28
CA LYS A 214 -22.72 3.74 27.12
C LYS A 214 -21.65 4.11 26.09
N LEU A 215 -22.06 4.86 25.08
CA LEU A 215 -21.19 5.45 24.05
C LEU A 215 -21.61 6.90 23.89
N ASP A 216 -20.63 7.77 23.73
CA ASP A 216 -20.83 9.16 23.32
C ASP A 216 -20.53 9.29 21.81
N GLU A 217 -20.97 10.40 21.20
CA GLU A 217 -20.83 10.68 19.76
C GLU A 217 -19.41 11.15 19.38
#